data_AF-A0A2S6AZL8-F1
#
_entry.id   AF-A0A2S6AZL8-F1
#
_cell.length_a   1.000
_cell.length_b   1.000
_cell.length_c   1.000
_cell.angle_alpha   90.00
_cell.angle_beta   90.00
_cell.angle_gamma   90.00
#
_symmetry.space_group_name_H-M   'P 1'
#
loop_
_entity.id
_entity.type
_entity.pdbx_description
1 polymer ?
#
loop_
_entity_poly.entity_id
_entity_poly.type
_entity_poly.pdbx_seq_one_letter_code
_entity_poly.pdbx_strand_id
1 'polypeptide(L)' 'MSDKKNSNEMWGGRFASGPAAIMEEINASIGFDQKLYAQDIAGSLAHAAMLAKTGIIAAEDHDKIAKGLNTI' A
#
# COMPACT_ATOMS: atom_id res chain seq x y z
N MET A 1 -11.36 -3.67 31.77
CA MET A 1 -11.53 -3.18 30.39
C MET A 1 -10.30 -3.61 29.62
N SER A 2 -10.46 -4.44 28.58
CA SER A 2 -9.33 -5.03 27.86
C SER A 2 -8.90 -4.06 26.75
N ASP A 3 -7.78 -3.36 26.94
CA ASP A 3 -7.13 -2.57 25.90
C ASP A 3 -6.54 -3.52 24.86
N LYS A 4 -7.32 -3.79 23.82
CA LYS A 4 -6.87 -4.56 22.65
C LYS A 4 -6.01 -3.63 21.79
N LYS A 5 -4.71 -3.53 22.10
CA LYS A 5 -3.73 -2.94 21.17
C LYS A 5 -3.62 -3.88 19.97
N ASN A 6 -4.19 -3.47 18.84
CA ASN A 6 -4.09 -4.21 17.58
C ASN A 6 -2.61 -4.43 17.23
N SER A 7 -2.27 -5.65 16.85
CA SER A 7 -0.97 -5.98 16.28
C SER A 7 -0.73 -5.11 15.05
N ASN A 8 0.51 -4.65 14.89
CA ASN A 8 0.94 -3.70 13.88
C ASN A 8 0.31 -3.99 12.49
N GLU A 9 -0.62 -3.15 12.03
CA GLU A 9 -1.27 -3.32 10.72
C GLU A 9 -0.29 -3.05 9.57
N MET A 10 0.73 -2.21 9.79
CA MET A 10 1.67 -1.84 8.72
C MET A 10 2.63 -2.97 8.29
N TRP A 11 2.92 -3.98 9.13
CA TRP A 11 3.99 -4.97 8.86
C TRP A 11 3.59 -6.44 9.08
N GLY A 12 2.29 -6.71 9.28
CA GLY A 12 1.79 -8.06 9.51
C GLY A 12 2.10 -8.59 10.92
N GLY A 13 1.13 -9.34 11.48
CA GLY A 13 1.00 -9.66 12.91
C GLY A 13 2.03 -10.61 13.53
N ARG A 14 3.33 -10.40 13.32
CA ARG A 14 4.41 -11.17 13.98
C ARG A 14 4.71 -10.71 15.42
N PHE A 15 4.15 -9.59 15.86
CA PHE A 15 4.34 -9.06 17.21
C PHE A 15 3.04 -9.14 18.01
N ALA A 16 3.17 -9.53 19.29
CA ALA A 16 2.03 -9.63 20.21
C ALA A 16 1.38 -8.26 20.54
N SER A 17 2.07 -7.16 20.25
CA SER A 17 1.58 -5.79 20.40
C SER A 17 2.17 -4.88 19.33
N GLY A 18 1.57 -3.70 19.13
CA GLY A 18 2.07 -2.68 18.21
C GLY A 18 3.48 -2.17 18.56
N PRO A 19 4.19 -1.57 17.60
CA PRO A 19 5.53 -1.01 17.81
C PRO A 19 5.51 0.11 18.87
N ALA A 20 6.66 0.39 19.45
CA ALA A 20 6.81 1.57 20.31
C ALA A 20 6.64 2.85 19.48
N ALA A 21 6.07 3.91 20.06
CA ALA A 21 5.79 5.17 19.36
C ALA A 21 7.04 5.76 18.66
N ILE A 22 8.20 5.71 19.32
CA ILE A 22 9.47 6.15 18.73
C ILE A 22 9.86 5.35 17.47
N MET A 23 9.50 4.06 17.43
CA MET A 23 9.77 3.19 16.27
C MET A 23 8.82 3.53 15.11
N GLU A 24 7.59 3.97 15.38
CA GLU A 24 6.68 4.46 14.34
C GLU A 24 7.19 5.77 13.74
N GLU A 25 7.61 6.71 14.60
CA GLU A 25 8.12 8.02 14.16
C GLU A 25 9.36 7.90 13.27
N ILE A 26 10.32 7.05 13.65
CA ILE A 26 11.57 6.89 12.88
C ILE A 26 11.34 6.14 11.55
N ASN A 27 10.32 5.27 11.47
CA ASN A 27 10.01 4.53 10.24
C ASN A 27 9.13 5.31 9.24
N ALA A 28 8.51 6.42 9.66
CA ALA A 28 7.64 7.19 8.78
C ALA A 28 8.46 7.95 7.72
N SER A 29 8.33 7.55 6.45
CA SER A 29 9.02 8.19 5.32
C SER A 29 8.16 9.15 4.50
N ILE A 30 6.86 9.24 4.80
CA ILE A 30 5.88 9.99 3.99
C ILE A 30 6.24 11.47 3.79
N GLY A 31 6.87 12.11 4.78
CA GLY A 31 7.27 13.52 4.68
C GLY A 31 8.23 13.80 3.51
N PHE A 32 8.97 12.77 3.07
CA PHE A 32 9.86 12.84 1.92
C PHE A 32 9.29 12.11 0.69
N ASP A 33 8.82 10.88 0.87
CA ASP A 33 8.43 9.97 -0.23
C ASP A 33 7.19 10.42 -1.00
N GLN A 34 6.33 11.26 -0.42
CA GLN A 34 5.15 11.79 -1.11
C GLN A 34 5.47 12.45 -2.47
N LYS A 35 6.71 12.93 -2.66
CA LYS A 35 7.17 13.50 -3.93
C LYS A 35 7.23 12.46 -5.07
N LEU A 36 7.27 11.19 -4.73
CA LEU A 36 7.36 10.06 -5.66
C LEU A 36 5.99 9.52 -6.07
N TYR A 37 4.88 10.17 -5.69
CA TYR A 37 3.53 9.69 -5.97
C TYR A 37 3.28 9.42 -7.47
N ALA A 38 3.81 10.27 -8.35
CA ALA A 38 3.62 10.12 -9.79
C ALA A 38 4.30 8.85 -10.33
N GLN A 39 5.47 8.51 -9.80
CA GLN A 39 6.20 7.30 -10.13
C GLN A 39 5.50 6.06 -9.57
N ASP A 40 4.93 6.15 -8.37
CA ASP A 40 4.15 5.08 -7.76
C ASP A 40 2.87 4.77 -8.57
N ILE A 41 2.15 5.80 -9.03
CA ILE A 41 1.01 5.65 -9.94
C ILE A 41 1.45 5.00 -11.27
N ALA A 42 2.53 5.47 -11.88
CA ALA A 42 3.03 4.92 -13.14
C ALA A 42 3.45 3.44 -12.99
N GLY A 43 4.13 3.10 -11.90
CA GLY A 43 4.51 1.74 -11.57
C GLY A 43 3.30 0.84 -11.32
N SER A 44 2.30 1.34 -10.59
CA SER A 44 1.05 0.63 -10.32
C SER A 44 0.24 0.33 -11.59
N LEU A 45 0.15 1.29 -12.52
CA LEU A 45 -0.49 1.09 -13.83
C LEU A 45 0.22 0.00 -14.64
N ALA A 46 1.55 0.08 -14.73
CA ALA A 46 2.35 -0.92 -15.45
C ALA A 46 2.22 -2.32 -14.83
N HIS A 47 2.21 -2.39 -13.49
CA HIS A 47 2.04 -3.63 -12.76
C HIS A 47 0.64 -4.23 -12.98
N ALA A 48 -0.42 -3.44 -12.86
CA ALA A 48 -1.78 -3.90 -13.13
C ALA A 48 -1.94 -4.42 -14.57
N ALA A 49 -1.35 -3.73 -15.55
CA ALA A 49 -1.37 -4.18 -16.95
C ALA A 49 -0.65 -5.53 -17.12
N MET A 50 0.48 -5.71 -16.43
CA MET A 50 1.20 -6.99 -16.41
C MET A 50 0.35 -8.10 -15.78
N LEU A 51 -0.28 -7.85 -14.63
CA LEU A 51 -1.12 -8.82 -13.93
C LEU A 51 -2.30 -9.29 -14.78
N ALA A 52 -2.94 -8.38 -15.52
CA ALA A 52 -4.01 -8.73 -16.45
C ALA A 52 -3.49 -9.56 -17.62
N LYS A 53 -2.34 -9.19 -18.19
CA LYS A 53 -1.70 -9.94 -19.28
C LYS A 53 -1.35 -11.37 -18.87
N THR A 54 -0.95 -11.59 -17.62
CA THR A 54 -0.66 -12.94 -17.08
C THR A 54 -1.89 -13.68 -16.56
N GLY A 55 -3.08 -13.08 -16.62
CA GLY A 55 -4.33 -13.68 -16.17
C GLY A 55 -4.47 -13.80 -14.65
N ILE A 56 -3.70 -13.02 -13.88
CA ILE A 56 -3.83 -12.97 -12.41
C ILE A 56 -5.05 -12.14 -12.00
N ILE A 57 -5.33 -11.08 -12.76
CA ILE A 57 -6.56 -10.29 -12.64
C ILE A 57 -7.31 -10.29 -13.96
N ALA A 58 -8.62 -10.10 -13.91
CA ALA A 58 -9.45 -9.94 -15.10
C ALA A 58 -9.17 -8.59 -15.78
N ALA A 59 -9.41 -8.52 -17.10
CA ALA A 59 -9.19 -7.29 -17.86
C ALA A 59 -10.10 -6.15 -17.34
N GLU A 60 -11.33 -6.48 -16.93
CA GLU A 60 -12.29 -5.54 -16.38
C GLU A 60 -11.83 -4.94 -15.05
N ASP A 61 -11.07 -5.70 -14.26
CA ASP A 61 -10.53 -5.23 -12.99
C ASP A 61 -9.29 -4.36 -13.20
N HIS A 62 -8.44 -4.70 -14.19
CA HIS A 62 -7.39 -3.78 -14.65
C HIS A 62 -7.98 -2.42 -15.07
N ASP A 63 -9.05 -2.41 -15.86
CA ASP A 63 -9.64 -1.17 -16.36
C ASP A 63 -10.20 -0.31 -15.22
N LYS A 64 -10.81 -0.92 -14.21
CA LYS A 64 -11.26 -0.22 -13.00
C LYS A 64 -10.09 0.37 -12.21
N ILE A 65 -9.02 -0.41 -12.01
CA ILE A 65 -7.81 0.03 -11.31
C ILE A 65 -7.18 1.21 -12.05
N ALA A 66 -6.98 1.07 -13.36
CA ALA A 66 -6.38 2.10 -14.20
C ALA A 66 -7.23 3.38 -14.20
N LYS A 67 -8.57 3.25 -14.29
CA LYS A 67 -9.47 4.39 -14.19
C LYS A 67 -9.35 5.08 -12.83
N GLY A 68 -9.29 4.32 -11.73
CA GLY A 68 -9.13 4.89 -10.39
C GLY A 68 -7.82 5.65 -10.22
N LEU A 69 -6.70 5.04 -10.63
CA LEU A 69 -5.36 5.64 -10.50
C LEU A 69 -5.21 6.93 -11.32
N ASN A 70 -5.89 7.04 -12.48
CA ASN A 70 -5.86 8.27 -13.29
C ASN A 70 -6.71 9.42 -12.70
N THR A 71 -7.37 9.23 -11.56
CA THR A 71 -8.14 10.28 -10.85
C THR A 71 -7.42 10.83 -9.62
N ILE A 72 -6.23 10.31 -9.31
CA ILE A 72 -5.37 10.70 -8.17
C ILE A 72 -4.32 11.68 -8.68
#